data_AF-A0A7J9ARY0-F1
#
_entry.id   AF-A0A7J9ARY0-F1
#
_cell.length_a   1.000
_cell.length_b   1.000
_cell.length_c   1.000
_cell.angle_alpha   90.00
_cell.angle_beta   90.00
_cell.angle_gamma   90.00
#
_symmetry.space_group_name_H-M   'P 1'
#
loop_
_entity.id
_entity.type
_entity.pdbx_description
1 polymer ?
#
loop_
_entity_poly.entity_id
_entity_poly.type
_entity_poly.pdbx_seq_one_letter_code
_entity_poly.pdbx_strand_id
1 'polypeptide(L)'
;IRNYVKESVEKIEKVETGRSVTYEVIGGDLKEMYDPYRVTFSFIPIEGDNNVNKCIAEWKAEFKVSAPATPPPEKAKDAALRFLKSFDNFQLSY
;
A
#
# COMPACT_ATOMS: atom_id res chain seq x y z
N ILE A 1 -15.50 6.85 -5.56
CA ILE A 1 -15.04 5.48 -5.21
C ILE A 1 -15.58 5.20 -3.82
N ARG A 2 -16.69 4.47 -3.68
CA ARG A 2 -17.29 4.22 -2.35
C ARG A 2 -17.63 2.76 -2.03
N ASN A 3 -17.40 1.78 -2.90
CA ASN A 3 -17.91 0.42 -2.71
C ASN A 3 -16.95 -0.72 -3.12
N TYR A 4 -15.63 -0.57 -3.04
CA TYR A 4 -14.73 -1.69 -3.40
C TYR A 4 -14.37 -2.57 -2.19
N VAL A 5 -14.03 -1.94 -1.07
CA VAL A 5 -13.71 -2.59 0.20
C VAL A 5 -14.41 -1.75 1.27
N LYS A 6 -15.20 -2.37 2.12
CA LYS A 6 -15.82 -1.73 3.28
C LYS A 6 -14.86 -1.74 4.46
N GLU A 7 -14.16 -2.86 4.66
CA GLU A 7 -13.24 -3.06 5.76
C GLU A 7 -12.06 -3.94 5.34
N SER A 8 -10.89 -3.63 5.89
CA SER A 8 -9.66 -4.42 5.81
C SER A 8 -9.05 -4.47 7.20
N VAL A 9 -8.70 -5.66 7.68
CA VAL A 9 -7.94 -5.85 8.92
C VAL A 9 -6.53 -6.22 8.55
N GLU A 10 -5.58 -5.41 8.97
CA GLU A 10 -4.18 -5.47 8.54
C GLU A 10 -3.27 -5.77 9.73
N LYS A 11 -2.34 -6.71 9.54
CA LYS A 11 -1.29 -7.02 10.50
C LYS A 11 0.03 -6.49 9.97
N ILE A 12 0.70 -5.63 10.73
CA ILE A 12 2.04 -5.15 10.40
C ILE A 12 3.03 -6.31 10.59
N GLU A 13 3.72 -6.67 9.52
CA GLU A 13 4.70 -7.76 9.52
C GLU A 13 6.13 -7.22 9.67
N LYS A 14 6.44 -6.09 9.03
CA LYS A 14 7.77 -5.48 9.09
C LYS A 14 7.69 -3.96 8.94
N VAL A 15 8.52 -3.26 9.69
CA VAL A 15 8.73 -1.82 9.53
C VAL A 15 10.23 -1.55 9.45
N GLU A 16 10.64 -0.80 8.44
CA GLU A 16 11.97 -0.20 8.36
C GLU A 16 11.78 1.31 8.40
N THR A 17 12.09 1.93 9.54
CA THR A 17 11.84 3.35 9.77
C THR A 17 12.42 4.21 8.64
N GLY A 18 11.55 5.04 8.04
CA GLY A 18 11.90 5.93 6.94
C GLY A 18 12.12 5.24 5.58
N ARG A 19 11.96 3.91 5.49
CA ARG A 19 12.20 3.14 4.25
C ARG A 19 11.03 2.31 3.81
N SER A 20 10.41 1.53 4.70
CA SER A 20 9.35 0.62 4.26
C SER A 20 8.41 0.21 5.40
N VAL A 21 7.20 -0.18 5.01
CA VAL A 21 6.26 -0.90 5.87
C VAL A 21 5.61 -2.02 5.07
N THR A 22 5.61 -3.21 5.64
CA THR A 22 4.96 -4.40 5.09
C THR A 22 3.84 -4.83 6.03
N TYR A 23 2.66 -5.06 5.48
CA TYR A 23 1.53 -5.63 6.19
C TYR A 23 0.90 -6.77 5.41
N GLU A 24 0.22 -7.65 6.12
CA GLU A 24 -0.62 -8.71 5.58
C GLU A 24 -2.09 -8.42 5.91
N VAL A 25 -2.98 -8.61 4.95
CA VAL A 25 -4.43 -8.54 5.18
C VAL A 25 -4.87 -9.86 5.83
N ILE A 26 -5.34 -9.75 7.07
CA ILE A 26 -5.77 -10.88 7.91
C ILE A 26 -7.29 -10.95 8.12
N GLY A 27 -8.05 -9.98 7.61
CA GLY A 27 -9.52 -10.00 7.63
C GLY A 27 -10.15 -8.94 6.72
N GLY A 28 -11.47 -9.02 6.56
CA GLY A 28 -12.26 -8.11 5.72
C GLY A 28 -12.35 -8.56 4.25
N ASP A 29 -12.95 -7.71 3.41
CA ASP A 29 -13.33 -8.07 2.04
C ASP A 29 -12.12 -8.46 1.16
N LEU A 30 -10.96 -7.84 1.42
CA LEU A 30 -9.72 -8.13 0.68
C LEU A 30 -9.19 -9.54 0.94
N LYS A 31 -9.35 -10.07 2.15
CA LYS A 31 -8.91 -11.44 2.46
C LYS A 31 -9.76 -12.49 1.76
N GLU A 32 -11.05 -12.24 1.62
CA GLU A 32 -11.95 -13.15 0.90
C GLU A 32 -11.61 -13.23 -0.59
N MET A 33 -11.20 -12.10 -1.17
CA MET A 33 -10.78 -12.02 -2.58
C MET A 33 -9.38 -12.59 -2.80
N TYR A 34 -8.47 -12.36 -1.86
CA TYR A 34 -7.06 -12.70 -2.00
C TYR A 34 -6.46 -13.23 -0.69
N ASP A 35 -5.96 -14.46 -0.70
CA ASP A 35 -5.33 -15.07 0.47
C ASP A 35 -4.11 -15.96 0.10
N PRO A 36 -2.88 -15.59 0.52
CA PRO A 36 -2.53 -14.39 1.27
C PRO A 36 -2.61 -13.12 0.40
N TYR A 37 -2.71 -11.97 1.06
CA TYR A 37 -2.54 -10.65 0.43
C TYR A 37 -1.58 -9.80 1.27
N ARG A 38 -0.34 -9.70 0.80
CA ARG A 38 0.73 -8.94 1.45
C ARG A 38 1.03 -7.69 0.66
N VAL A 39 1.10 -6.55 1.33
CA VAL A 39 1.46 -5.27 0.73
C VAL A 39 2.72 -4.74 1.38
N THR A 40 3.60 -4.20 0.54
CA THR A 40 4.76 -3.42 0.99
C THR A 40 4.70 -2.03 0.37
N PHE A 41 4.78 -1.02 1.22
CA PHE A 41 5.08 0.35 0.84
C PHE A 41 6.58 0.59 1.03
N SER A 42 7.25 1.10 0.01
CA SER A 42 8.67 1.46 0.06
C SER A 42 8.86 2.95 -0.29
N PHE A 43 9.78 3.62 0.38
CA PHE A 43 10.16 5.01 0.15
C PHE A 43 11.65 5.04 -0.18
N ILE A 44 11.95 5.16 -1.46
CA ILE A 44 13.31 5.01 -2.00
C ILE A 44 13.87 6.41 -2.25
N PRO A 45 14.93 6.86 -1.54
CA PRO A 45 15.56 8.14 -1.80
C PRO A 45 16.10 8.23 -3.23
N ILE A 46 16.02 9.41 -3.84
CA ILE A 46 16.58 9.64 -5.18
C ILE A 46 18.04 10.07 -5.00
N GLU A 47 19.00 9.20 -5.36
CA GLU A 47 20.43 9.53 -5.31
C GLU A 47 20.80 10.53 -6.41
N GLY A 48 21.58 11.56 -6.07
CA GLY A 48 22.15 12.51 -7.03
C GLY A 48 21.32 13.77 -7.33
N ASP A 49 20.14 13.94 -6.74
CA ASP A 49 19.41 15.22 -6.74
C ASP A 49 19.77 15.99 -5.45
N ASN A 50 20.14 17.28 -5.56
CA ASN A 50 20.39 18.16 -4.41
C ASN A 50 19.11 18.43 -3.59
N ASN A 51 17.95 17.91 -4.02
CA ASN A 51 16.71 17.87 -3.26
C ASN A 51 16.70 16.70 -2.26
N VAL A 52 17.24 16.91 -1.08
CA VAL A 52 17.27 15.96 0.05
C VAL A 52 15.88 15.46 0.50
N ASN A 53 14.79 16.05 -0.02
CA ASN A 53 13.42 15.84 0.44
C ASN A 53 12.52 15.08 -0.56
N LYS A 54 13.08 14.45 -1.61
CA LYS A 54 12.29 13.66 -2.57
C LYS A 54 12.59 12.18 -2.45
N CYS A 55 11.56 11.35 -2.62
CA CYS A 55 11.68 9.91 -2.72
C CYS A 55 10.70 9.35 -3.75
N ILE A 56 10.97 8.14 -4.21
CA ILE A 56 10.02 7.32 -4.98
C ILE A 56 9.21 6.51 -3.97
N ALA A 57 7.91 6.76 -3.93
CA ALA A 57 6.97 5.93 -3.18
C ALA A 57 6.53 4.75 -4.06
N GLU A 58 6.90 3.55 -3.66
CA GLU A 58 6.54 2.29 -4.32
C GLU A 58 5.44 1.57 -3.53
N TRP A 59 4.48 1.01 -4.24
CA TRP A 59 3.51 0.06 -3.70
C TRP A 59 3.65 -1.28 -4.41
N LYS A 60 3.85 -2.33 -3.62
CA LYS A 60 3.95 -3.71 -4.12
C LYS A 60 2.95 -4.59 -3.39
N ALA A 61 2.16 -5.35 -4.14
CA ALA A 61 1.27 -6.37 -3.59
C ALA A 61 1.67 -7.76 -4.07
N GLU A 62 1.73 -8.70 -3.13
CA GLU A 62 1.96 -10.12 -3.36
C GLU A 62 0.71 -10.86 -2.90
N PHE A 63 0.02 -11.52 -3.83
CA PHE A 63 -1.28 -12.09 -3.54
C PHE A 63 -1.56 -13.37 -4.31
N LYS A 64 -2.46 -14.18 -3.75
CA LYS A 64 -3.09 -15.30 -4.47
C LYS A 64 -4.57 -15.02 -4.60
N VAL A 65 -5.13 -15.26 -5.78
CA VAL A 65 -6.57 -15.16 -6.01
C VAL A 65 -7.27 -16.35 -5.37
N SER A 66 -8.27 -16.08 -4.54
CA SER A 66 -9.07 -17.11 -3.87
C SER A 66 -10.08 -17.77 -4.82
N ALA A 67 -10.43 -17.11 -5.93
CA ALA A 67 -11.32 -17.63 -6.97
C ALA A 67 -10.80 -17.30 -8.39
N PRO A 68 -11.04 -18.16 -9.41
CA PRO A 68 -10.53 -17.95 -10.77
C PRO A 68 -11.00 -16.67 -11.46
N ALA A 69 -12.15 -16.13 -11.03
CA ALA A 69 -12.78 -14.96 -11.61
C ALA A 69 -12.43 -13.64 -10.87
N THR A 70 -11.63 -13.71 -9.79
CA THR A 70 -11.26 -12.51 -9.04
C THR A 70 -10.29 -11.67 -9.88
N PRO A 71 -10.64 -10.42 -10.23
CA PRO A 71 -9.75 -9.57 -11.03
C PRO A 71 -8.49 -9.21 -10.23
N PRO A 72 -7.41 -8.75 -10.88
CA PRO A 72 -6.28 -8.16 -10.18
C PRO A 72 -6.70 -6.97 -9.29
N PRO A 73 -5.98 -6.67 -8.19
CA PRO A 73 -6.35 -5.67 -7.19
C PRO A 73 -6.08 -4.23 -7.66
N GLU A 74 -6.43 -3.90 -8.90
CA GLU A 74 -6.18 -2.59 -9.53
C GLU A 74 -6.84 -1.44 -8.76
N LYS A 75 -8.06 -1.67 -8.25
CA LYS A 75 -8.75 -0.68 -7.42
C LYS A 75 -8.06 -0.45 -6.06
N ALA A 76 -7.42 -1.48 -5.49
CA ALA A 76 -6.64 -1.34 -4.27
C ALA A 76 -5.34 -0.57 -4.55
N LYS A 77 -4.67 -0.84 -5.68
CA LYS A 77 -3.54 -0.05 -6.16
C LYS A 77 -3.90 1.43 -6.32
N ASP A 78 -5.02 1.74 -6.96
CA ASP A 78 -5.47 3.12 -7.13
C ASP A 78 -5.75 3.82 -5.79
N ALA A 79 -6.33 3.11 -4.83
CA ALA A 79 -6.54 3.62 -3.48
C ALA A 79 -5.21 3.89 -2.76
N ALA A 80 -4.27 2.95 -2.83
CA ALA A 80 -2.93 3.08 -2.27
C ALA A 80 -2.16 4.26 -2.89
N LEU A 81 -2.23 4.44 -4.21
CA LEU A 81 -1.61 5.58 -4.89
C LEU A 81 -2.23 6.92 -4.45
N ARG A 82 -3.55 6.99 -4.27
CA ARG A 82 -4.22 8.20 -3.76
C ARG A 82 -3.81 8.50 -2.32
N PHE A 83 -3.69 7.47 -1.49
CA PHE A 83 -3.22 7.59 -0.12
C PHE A 83 -1.77 8.08 -0.07
N LEU A 84 -0.86 7.49 -0.87
CA LEU A 84 0.53 7.93 -0.96
C LEU A 84 0.64 9.41 -1.39
N LYS A 85 -0.10 9.81 -2.42
CA LYS A 85 -0.16 11.22 -2.88
C LYS A 85 -0.77 12.18 -1.86
N SER A 86 -1.54 11.70 -0.89
CA SER A 86 -2.04 12.57 0.18
C SER A 86 -0.91 13.02 1.12
N PHE A 87 0.16 12.24 1.27
CA PHE A 87 1.34 12.64 2.05
C PHE A 87 2.12 13.77 1.39
N ASP A 88 2.18 13.83 0.06
CA ASP A 88 2.87 14.93 -0.66
C ASP A 88 2.26 16.30 -0.35
N ASN A 89 0.96 16.34 -0.08
CA ASN A 89 0.24 17.57 0.27
C ASN A 89 0.06 17.75 1.79
N PHE A 90 0.55 16.80 2.59
CA PHE A 90 0.42 16.85 4.04
C PHE A 90 1.53 17.71 4.62
N GLN A 91 1.19 18.93 5.04
CA GLN A 91 2.12 19.76 5.82
C GLN A 91 2.04 19.35 7.28
N LEU A 92 3.16 18.89 7.84
CA LEU A 92 3.31 18.72 9.28
C LEU A 92 3.27 20.10 9.93
N SER A 93 2.16 20.46 10.56
CA SER A 93 2.10 21.61 11.46
C SER A 93 2.77 21.20 12.77
N TYR A 94 3.96 21.73 13.04
CA TYR A 94 4.64 21.63 14.34
C TYR A 94 4.41 22.90 15.16
#